data_AF-A0A2M8FKL0-F1
#
_entry.id   AF-A0A2M8FKL0-F1
#
_cell.length_a   1.000
_cell.length_b   1.000
_cell.length_c   1.000
_cell.angle_alpha   90.00
_cell.angle_beta   90.00
_cell.angle_gamma   90.00
#
_symmetry.space_group_name_H-M   'P 1'
#
loop_
_entity.id
_entity.type
_entity.pdbx_description
1 polymer ?
#
loop_
_entity_poly.entity_id
_entity_poly.type
_entity_poly.pdbx_seq_one_letter_code
_entity_poly.pdbx_strand_id
1 'polypeptide(L)'
;MKTIFQFIIKELLQVKRDKKMLVVIFMAPILQLIFLGYAANMDVNVIHTTIYDQDKTETSRDFIKRFEQSGYFKLDYYVDNYDEVTDLLNEGKTLVAIIIPKDFEKKINRRETAPLQTLFEGSDGNKASIALGYIQGIATK
;
A
#
# COMPACT_ATOMS: atom_id res chain seq x y z
N MET A 1 37.30 24.61 19.78
CA MET A 1 37.07 23.51 18.81
C MET A 1 38.09 22.37 18.89
N LYS A 2 39.40 22.62 19.07
CA LYS A 2 40.44 21.57 19.15
C LYS A 2 40.21 20.53 20.26
N THR A 3 39.72 20.96 21.43
CA THR A 3 39.46 20.08 22.58
C THR A 3 38.37 19.05 22.29
N ILE A 4 37.25 19.48 21.69
CA ILE A 4 36.13 18.59 21.32
C ILE A 4 36.59 17.52 20.34
N PHE A 5 37.41 17.90 19.35
CA PHE A 5 37.95 16.96 18.36
C PHE A 5 38.84 15.90 19.00
N GLN A 6 39.67 16.26 19.99
CA GLN A 6 40.48 15.28 20.71
C GLN A 6 39.66 14.34 21.58
N PHE A 7 38.58 14.83 22.19
CA PHE A 7 37.64 13.97 22.90
C PHE A 7 36.97 12.96 21.95
N ILE A 8 36.52 13.40 20.78
CA ILE A 8 35.92 12.51 19.77
C ILE A 8 36.91 11.42 19.34
N ILE A 9 38.16 11.78 19.06
CA ILE A 9 39.20 10.81 18.67
C ILE A 9 39.44 9.79 19.80
N LYS A 10 39.53 10.26 21.05
CA LYS A 10 39.72 9.38 22.21
C LYS A 10 38.58 8.36 22.32
N GLU A 11 37.34 8.82 22.22
CA GLU A 11 36.18 7.94 22.32
C GLU A 11 36.12 6.96 21.15
N LEU A 12 36.38 7.38 19.91
CA LEU A 12 36.43 6.48 18.74
C LEU A 12 37.50 5.39 18.88
N LEU A 13 38.68 5.74 19.41
CA LEU A 13 39.73 4.77 19.69
C LEU A 13 39.35 3.81 20.82
N GLN A 14 38.64 4.31 21.84
CA GLN A 14 38.13 3.50 22.95
C GLN A 14 37.06 2.52 22.46
N VAL A 15 36.13 2.99 21.61
CA VAL A 15 35.13 2.16 20.92
C VAL A 15 35.81 1.05 20.12
N LYS A 16 36.82 1.41 19.31
CA LYS A 16 37.54 0.44 18.46
C LYS A 16 38.24 -0.65 19.27
N ARG A 17 38.69 -0.34 20.49
CA ARG A 17 39.41 -1.28 21.37
C ARG A 17 38.45 -2.19 22.14
N ASP A 18 37.23 -1.73 22.41
CA ASP A 18 36.19 -2.53 23.05
C ASP A 18 35.45 -3.40 22.01
N LYS A 19 35.90 -4.65 21.88
CA LYS A 19 35.28 -5.64 20.98
C LYS A 19 33.79 -5.87 21.27
N LYS A 20 33.35 -5.79 22.52
CA LYS A 20 31.93 -5.99 22.86
C LYS A 20 31.11 -4.81 22.36
N MET A 21 31.62 -3.60 22.53
CA MET A 21 30.94 -2.40 22.06
C MET A 21 30.87 -2.33 20.52
N LEU A 22 31.93 -2.73 19.83
CA LEU A 22 31.89 -2.88 18.37
C LEU A 22 30.82 -3.88 17.94
N VAL A 23 30.71 -5.04 18.59
CA VAL A 23 29.67 -6.03 18.29
C VAL A 23 28.29 -5.41 18.45
N VAL A 24 28.00 -4.68 19.53
CA VAL A 24 26.68 -4.05 19.72
C VAL A 24 26.39 -2.97 18.67
N ILE A 25 27.37 -2.10 18.37
CA ILE A 25 27.22 -1.01 17.39
C ILE A 25 26.91 -1.54 15.99
N PHE A 26 27.42 -2.71 15.60
CA PHE A 26 27.12 -3.31 14.30
C PHE A 26 25.95 -4.29 14.34
N MET A 27 25.86 -5.15 15.36
CA MET A 27 24.79 -6.16 15.45
C MET A 27 23.42 -5.52 15.63
N ALA A 28 23.28 -4.48 16.45
CA ALA A 28 21.96 -3.88 16.69
C ALA A 28 21.37 -3.28 15.40
N PRO A 29 22.09 -2.47 14.60
CA PRO A 29 21.58 -2.00 13.31
C PRO A 29 21.38 -3.13 12.29
N ILE A 30 22.25 -4.15 12.25
CA ILE A 30 22.08 -5.28 11.33
C ILE A 30 20.80 -6.05 11.65
N LEU A 31 20.57 -6.39 12.92
CA LEU A 31 19.34 -7.05 13.36
C LEU A 31 18.11 -6.18 13.10
N GLN A 32 18.23 -4.87 13.35
CA GLN A 32 17.18 -3.91 13.02
C GLN A 32 16.86 -3.91 11.53
N LEU A 33 17.86 -3.90 10.64
CA LEU A 33 17.67 -3.97 9.19
C LEU A 33 17.06 -5.30 8.75
N ILE A 34 17.44 -6.41 9.38
CA ILE A 34 16.84 -7.73 9.12
C ILE A 34 15.36 -7.73 9.53
N PHE A 35 15.03 -7.25 10.72
CA PHE A 35 13.64 -7.14 11.17
C PHE A 35 12.83 -6.18 10.30
N LEU A 36 13.41 -5.04 9.93
CA LEU A 36 12.76 -4.09 9.03
C LEU A 36 12.53 -4.70 7.64
N GLY A 37 13.52 -5.40 7.10
CA GLY A 37 13.40 -6.09 5.81
C GLY A 37 12.38 -7.22 5.84
N TYR A 38 12.24 -7.92 6.95
CA TYR A 38 11.20 -8.93 7.13
C TYR A 38 9.82 -8.28 7.25
N ALA A 39 9.67 -7.25 8.08
CA ALA A 39 8.43 -6.51 8.24
C ALA A 39 7.96 -5.88 6.91
N ALA A 40 8.88 -5.32 6.13
CA ALA A 40 8.57 -4.73 4.82
C ALA A 40 8.17 -5.76 3.74
N ASN A 41 8.64 -7.02 3.84
CA ASN A 41 8.22 -8.09 2.91
C ASN A 41 6.87 -8.72 3.28
N MET A 42 6.34 -8.46 4.48
CA MET A 42 5.00 -8.91 4.86
C MET A 42 3.88 -8.02 4.26
N ASP A 43 4.23 -6.99 3.48
CA ASP A 43 3.27 -6.10 2.87
C ASP A 43 2.63 -6.72 1.62
N VAL A 44 1.35 -7.05 1.77
CA VAL A 44 0.29 -7.06 0.73
C VAL A 44 0.67 -7.76 -0.58
N ASN A 45 0.96 -9.06 -0.53
CA ASN A 45 1.12 -9.86 -1.75
C ASN A 45 -0.17 -9.94 -2.58
N VAL A 46 -1.34 -9.77 -1.95
CA VAL A 46 -2.64 -9.79 -2.62
C VAL A 46 -3.60 -8.82 -1.92
N ILE A 47 -4.12 -7.85 -2.67
CA ILE A 47 -5.15 -6.91 -2.19
C ILE A 47 -6.52 -7.52 -2.49
N HIS A 48 -7.16 -8.05 -1.45
CA HIS A 48 -8.56 -8.50 -1.51
C HIS A 48 -9.48 -7.31 -1.78
N THR A 49 -10.24 -7.38 -2.87
CA THR A 49 -10.94 -6.23 -3.44
C THR A 49 -12.39 -6.54 -3.74
N THR A 50 -13.28 -5.61 -3.38
CA THR A 50 -14.68 -5.60 -3.81
C THR A 50 -14.87 -4.59 -4.95
N ILE A 51 -15.62 -4.98 -5.98
CA ILE A 51 -16.02 -4.07 -7.06
C ILE A 51 -17.50 -3.75 -6.95
N TYR A 52 -17.83 -2.46 -6.94
CA TYR A 52 -19.18 -1.97 -7.14
C TYR A 52 -19.25 -1.17 -8.45
N ASP A 53 -19.69 -1.84 -9.51
CA ASP A 53 -19.82 -1.25 -10.84
C ASP A 53 -21.26 -0.80 -11.13
N GLN A 54 -21.49 0.51 -11.06
CA GLN A 54 -22.78 1.11 -11.39
C GLN A 54 -22.95 1.42 -12.87
N ASP A 55 -21.87 1.45 -13.66
CA ASP A 55 -21.90 1.77 -15.09
C ASP A 55 -22.25 0.53 -15.91
N LYS A 56 -21.69 -0.64 -15.56
CA LYS A 56 -21.95 -1.94 -16.19
C LYS A 56 -21.73 -1.93 -17.71
N THR A 57 -20.85 -1.07 -18.18
CA THR A 57 -20.46 -0.87 -19.59
C THR A 57 -19.26 -1.72 -19.99
N GLU A 58 -18.91 -1.74 -21.27
CA GLU A 58 -17.68 -2.38 -21.73
C GLU A 58 -16.45 -1.63 -21.20
N THR A 59 -16.49 -0.30 -21.22
CA THR A 59 -15.41 0.56 -20.73
C THR A 59 -15.11 0.34 -19.23
N SER A 60 -16.15 0.23 -18.38
CA SER A 60 -15.98 -0.07 -16.95
C SER A 60 -15.43 -1.49 -16.72
N ARG A 61 -15.91 -2.50 -17.46
CA ARG A 61 -15.36 -3.86 -17.40
C ARG A 61 -13.89 -3.93 -17.83
N ASP A 62 -13.51 -3.24 -18.90
CA ASP A 62 -12.12 -3.18 -19.34
C ASP A 62 -11.25 -2.44 -18.33
N PHE A 63 -11.78 -1.41 -17.68
CA PHE A 63 -11.10 -0.77 -16.56
C PHE A 63 -10.86 -1.74 -15.39
N ILE A 64 -11.87 -2.51 -15.01
CA ILE A 64 -11.77 -3.53 -13.95
C ILE A 64 -10.71 -4.59 -14.29
N LYS A 65 -10.68 -5.09 -15.54
CA LYS A 65 -9.67 -6.08 -15.99
C LYS A 65 -8.24 -5.61 -15.79
N ARG A 66 -7.97 -4.30 -15.85
CA ARG A 66 -6.63 -3.74 -15.61
C ARG A 66 -6.15 -3.99 -14.18
N PHE A 67 -7.07 -4.03 -13.21
CA PHE A 67 -6.76 -4.38 -11.84
C PHE A 67 -6.40 -5.87 -11.70
N GLU A 68 -7.17 -6.76 -12.32
CA GLU A 68 -6.84 -8.20 -12.34
C GLU A 68 -5.48 -8.47 -12.99
N GLN A 69 -5.22 -7.83 -14.14
CA GLN A 69 -3.96 -8.01 -14.88
C GLN A 69 -2.73 -7.44 -14.18
N SER A 70 -2.92 -6.53 -13.22
CA SER A 70 -1.80 -5.94 -12.48
C SER A 70 -1.11 -6.93 -11.54
N GLY A 71 -1.79 -8.01 -11.15
CA GLY A 71 -1.28 -9.01 -10.20
C GLY A 71 -1.31 -8.58 -8.73
N TYR A 72 -1.59 -7.31 -8.42
CA TYR A 72 -1.68 -6.81 -7.04
C TYR A 72 -3.07 -7.02 -6.43
N PHE A 73 -4.12 -6.98 -7.25
CA PHE A 73 -5.51 -7.03 -6.81
C PHE A 73 -6.13 -8.39 -7.11
N LYS A 74 -6.80 -8.95 -6.11
CA LYS A 74 -7.70 -10.08 -6.29
C LYS A 74 -9.13 -9.59 -6.11
N LEU A 75 -9.92 -9.70 -7.17
CA LEU A 75 -11.31 -9.27 -7.18
C LEU A 75 -12.17 -10.42 -6.61
N ASP A 76 -12.42 -10.39 -5.30
CA ASP A 76 -13.12 -11.48 -4.61
C ASP A 76 -14.64 -11.33 -4.70
N TYR A 77 -15.14 -10.10 -4.77
CA TYR A 77 -16.58 -9.81 -4.73
C TYR A 77 -16.98 -8.75 -5.76
N TYR A 78 -18.13 -8.98 -6.37
CA TYR A 78 -18.85 -8.00 -7.19
C TYR A 78 -20.21 -7.77 -6.53
N VAL A 79 -20.51 -6.53 -6.20
CA VAL A 79 -21.71 -6.17 -5.45
C VAL A 79 -22.55 -5.18 -6.23
N ASP A 80 -23.85 -5.18 -5.94
CA ASP A 80 -24.84 -4.34 -6.63
C ASP A 80 -25.35 -3.17 -5.78
N ASN A 81 -24.92 -3.07 -4.53
CA ASN A 81 -25.36 -2.03 -3.60
C ASN A 81 -24.23 -1.58 -2.67
N TYR A 82 -24.38 -0.39 -2.09
CA TYR A 82 -23.36 0.24 -1.25
C TYR A 82 -23.30 -0.32 0.17
N ASP A 83 -24.40 -0.88 0.67
CA ASP A 83 -24.44 -1.46 2.02
C ASP A 83 -23.56 -2.70 2.09
N GLU A 84 -23.62 -3.57 1.07
CA GLU A 84 -22.77 -4.75 0.94
C GLU A 84 -21.29 -4.39 0.80
N VAL A 85 -20.95 -3.27 0.15
CA VAL A 85 -19.58 -2.74 0.15
C VAL A 85 -19.12 -2.48 1.59
N THR A 86 -19.97 -1.82 2.37
CA THR A 86 -19.66 -1.40 3.73
C THR A 86 -19.53 -2.61 4.66
N ASP A 87 -20.41 -3.60 4.53
CA ASP A 87 -20.37 -4.84 5.30
C ASP A 87 -19.10 -5.64 5.02
N LEU A 88 -18.72 -5.81 3.75
CA LEU A 88 -17.50 -6.55 3.38
C LEU A 88 -16.22 -5.90 3.93
N LEU A 89 -16.17 -4.56 3.94
CA LEU A 89 -15.06 -3.81 4.53
C LEU A 89 -15.04 -3.92 6.06
N ASN A 90 -16.19 -3.74 6.71
CA ASN A 90 -16.31 -3.81 8.17
C ASN A 90 -16.00 -5.21 8.72
N GLU A 91 -16.36 -6.26 7.98
CA GLU A 91 -16.02 -7.65 8.31
C GLU A 91 -14.55 -8.00 8.01
N GLY A 92 -13.80 -7.10 7.37
CA GLY A 92 -12.41 -7.32 6.97
C GLY A 92 -12.26 -8.38 5.87
N LYS A 93 -13.33 -8.68 5.12
CA LYS A 93 -13.30 -9.64 4.00
C LYS A 93 -12.53 -9.10 2.80
N THR A 94 -12.54 -7.77 2.63
CA THR A 94 -11.73 -7.07 1.63
C THR A 94 -11.02 -5.88 2.26
N LEU A 95 -9.85 -5.55 1.72
CA LEU A 95 -9.07 -4.39 2.16
C LEU A 95 -9.56 -3.11 1.49
N VAL A 96 -10.05 -3.22 0.25
CA VAL A 96 -10.50 -2.07 -0.54
C VAL A 96 -11.75 -2.40 -1.34
N ALA A 97 -12.62 -1.41 -1.49
CA ALA A 97 -13.72 -1.42 -2.42
C ALA A 97 -13.54 -0.32 -3.46
N ILE A 98 -13.71 -0.67 -4.73
CA ILE A 98 -13.64 0.26 -5.87
C ILE A 98 -15.07 0.48 -6.37
N ILE A 99 -15.53 1.73 -6.32
CA ILE A 99 -16.86 2.12 -6.78
C ILE A 99 -16.75 2.90 -8.08
N ILE A 100 -17.33 2.34 -9.14
CA ILE A 100 -17.40 2.95 -10.47
C ILE A 100 -18.77 3.60 -10.65
N PRO A 101 -18.86 4.90 -10.95
CA PRO A 101 -20.14 5.60 -11.08
C PRO A 101 -20.85 5.27 -12.39
N LYS A 102 -22.19 5.39 -12.40
CA LYS A 102 -23.10 5.12 -13.55
C LYS A 102 -22.91 5.96 -14.83
N ASP A 103 -21.92 6.85 -14.86
CA ASP A 103 -21.62 7.73 -15.98
C ASP A 103 -20.15 7.67 -16.41
N PHE A 104 -19.47 6.60 -15.99
CA PHE A 104 -18.04 6.40 -16.19
C PHE A 104 -17.69 6.38 -17.69
N GLU A 105 -18.27 5.48 -18.47
CA GLU A 105 -18.02 5.37 -19.91
C GLU A 105 -18.33 6.68 -20.64
N LYS A 106 -19.43 7.35 -20.27
CA LYS A 106 -19.82 8.61 -20.89
C LYS A 106 -18.77 9.72 -20.66
N LYS A 107 -18.21 9.82 -19.45
CA LYS A 107 -17.16 10.79 -19.13
C LYS A 107 -15.85 10.45 -19.84
N ILE A 108 -15.44 9.18 -19.82
CA ILE A 108 -14.22 8.72 -20.51
C ILE A 108 -14.31 8.99 -22.02
N ASN A 109 -15.43 8.68 -22.66
CA ASN A 109 -15.66 8.93 -24.09
C ASN A 109 -15.63 10.43 -24.45
N ARG A 110 -15.97 11.30 -23.49
CA ARG A 110 -15.87 12.76 -23.64
C ARG A 110 -14.49 13.32 -23.31
N ARG A 111 -13.53 12.46 -22.94
CA ARG A 111 -12.21 12.84 -22.40
C ARG A 111 -12.31 13.71 -21.15
N GLU A 112 -13.36 13.51 -20.37
CA GLU A 112 -13.56 14.13 -19.06
C GLU A 112 -13.03 13.20 -17.96
N THR A 113 -12.62 13.77 -16.83
CA THR A 113 -12.21 12.98 -15.67
C THR A 113 -13.42 12.31 -15.03
N ALA A 114 -13.44 10.98 -15.00
CA ALA A 114 -14.44 10.22 -14.27
C ALA A 114 -14.03 10.08 -12.80
N PRO A 115 -14.86 10.50 -11.82
CA PRO A 115 -14.53 10.37 -10.41
C PRO A 115 -14.64 8.90 -9.99
N LEU A 116 -13.50 8.30 -9.66
CA LEU A 116 -13.44 6.96 -9.06
C LEU A 116 -13.42 7.08 -7.54
N GLN A 117 -14.30 6.37 -6.84
CA GLN A 117 -14.27 6.29 -5.38
C GLN A 117 -13.60 4.99 -4.94
N THR A 118 -12.75 5.09 -3.93
CA THR A 118 -12.14 3.96 -3.26
C THR A 118 -12.39 4.07 -1.77
N LEU A 119 -12.79 2.96 -1.15
CA LEU A 119 -13.02 2.85 0.29
C LEU A 119 -12.10 1.78 0.83
N PHE A 120 -11.47 2.03 1.98
CA PHE A 120 -10.50 1.11 2.57
C PHE A 120 -10.96 0.65 3.95
N GLU A 121 -10.63 -0.59 4.27
CA GLU A 121 -10.64 -1.07 5.65
C GLU A 121 -9.58 -0.29 6.44
N GLY A 122 -9.97 0.23 7.61
CA GLY A 122 -9.22 1.27 8.33
C GLY A 122 -8.25 0.76 9.40
N SER A 123 -8.20 -0.54 9.68
CA SER A 123 -7.40 -1.11 10.77
C SER A 123 -5.89 -1.07 10.51
N ASP A 124 -5.49 -1.14 9.23
CA ASP A 124 -4.09 -1.10 8.80
C ASP A 124 -3.84 0.02 7.77
N GLY A 125 -3.52 1.21 8.28
CA GLY A 125 -3.29 2.40 7.44
C GLY A 125 -2.11 2.28 6.48
N ASN A 126 -1.12 1.42 6.78
CA ASN A 126 0.01 1.20 5.88
C ASN A 126 -0.44 0.43 4.64
N LYS A 127 -1.19 -0.67 4.84
CA LYS A 127 -1.75 -1.45 3.73
C LYS A 127 -2.70 -0.63 2.87
N ALA A 128 -3.56 0.17 3.48
CA ALA A 128 -4.45 1.08 2.75
C ALA A 128 -3.66 2.09 1.91
N SER A 129 -2.59 2.66 2.45
CA SER A 129 -1.73 3.63 1.73
C SER A 129 -1.00 2.99 0.55
N ILE A 130 -0.47 1.77 0.72
CA ILE A 130 0.17 1.01 -0.35
C ILE A 130 -0.84 0.68 -1.46
N ALA A 131 -2.02 0.16 -1.08
CA ALA A 131 -3.08 -0.16 -2.02
C ALA A 131 -3.52 1.07 -2.82
N LEU A 132 -3.71 2.23 -2.17
CA LEU A 132 -4.02 3.49 -2.84
C LEU A 132 -2.96 3.89 -3.87
N GLY A 133 -1.67 3.73 -3.55
CA GLY A 133 -0.58 3.99 -4.48
C GLY A 133 -0.67 3.11 -5.75
N TYR A 134 -0.98 1.83 -5.58
CA TYR A 134 -1.18 0.92 -6.72
C TYR A 134 -2.41 1.28 -7.55
N ILE A 135 -3.54 1.62 -6.89
CA ILE A 135 -4.76 2.06 -7.59
C ILE A 135 -4.46 3.30 -8.43
N GLN A 136 -3.77 4.31 -7.88
CA GLN A 136 -3.41 5.52 -8.62
C GLN A 136 -2.53 5.22 -9.84
N GLY A 137 -1.56 4.31 -9.70
CA GLY A 137 -0.71 3.87 -10.80
C GLY A 137 -1.48 3.14 -11.92
N ILE A 138 -2.56 2.42 -11.58
CA ILE A 138 -3.44 1.78 -12.56
C ILE A 138 -4.42 2.79 -13.15
N ALA A 139 -5.05 3.64 -12.35
CA ALA A 139 -6.10 4.57 -12.76
C ALA A 139 -5.61 5.73 -13.65
N THR A 140 -4.33 6.11 -13.53
CA THR A 140 -3.75 7.24 -14.28
C THR A 140 -3.22 6.84 -15.66
N LYS A 141 -3.02 5.53 -15.89
CA LYS A 141 -2.60 5.00 -17.20
C LYS A 141 -3.77 4.93 -18.18
#